data_AF-A0A964KF53-F1
#
_entry.id   AF-A0A964KF53-F1
#
_cell.length_a   1.000
_cell.length_b   1.000
_cell.length_c   1.000
_cell.angle_alpha   90.00
_cell.angle_beta   90.00
_cell.angle_gamma   90.00
#
_symmetry.space_group_name_H-M   'P 1'
#
loop_
_entity.id
_entity.type
_entity.pdbx_description
1 polymer ?
#
loop_
_entity_poly.entity_id
_entity_poly.type
_entity_poly.pdbx_seq_one_letter_code
_entity_poly.pdbx_strand_id
1 'polypeptide(L)'
;MDVGGTKCGIIVTSVFSTFTTVTLTMDLGEALVNPLSSLSYGILNSLDSSIPGYLHRESSAARSHRSKLADVVSVFDFMTPAQIADVQAGTLLVDVNAAIQAAINSRQSLHFPAGKYLISKSLLFRTVNAPSVGFWRGDGMNYSNPQVSTRQGPSTTLFWGGSAGSTMVEATGLAEWGFSNMSFAGRKLSTDTNRTGILFLFKMHARLGVSTYYFDRVRFEDSDVCMQCGVVQADTNCDTLTFEQCIIANSRRGLLVKNDQGLLYMFNH
;
A
#
# COMPACT_ATOMS: atom_id res chain seq x y z
N MET A 1 -63.24 4.74 -3.70
CA MET A 1 -62.41 3.58 -4.06
C MET A 1 -60.97 4.04 -3.91
N ASP A 2 -60.33 3.61 -2.83
CA ASP A 2 -58.94 3.92 -2.52
C ASP A 2 -58.06 2.99 -3.35
N VAL A 3 -57.22 3.55 -4.24
CA VAL A 3 -56.32 2.75 -5.08
C VAL A 3 -55.00 2.65 -4.31
N GLY A 4 -54.79 1.52 -3.63
CA GLY A 4 -53.59 1.27 -2.85
C GLY A 4 -52.32 1.41 -3.68
N GLY A 5 -51.54 2.46 -3.41
CA GLY A 5 -50.24 2.68 -4.04
C GLY A 5 -49.20 1.68 -3.55
N THR A 6 -48.50 1.04 -4.48
CA THR A 6 -47.38 0.14 -4.19
C THR A 6 -46.20 0.94 -3.63
N LYS A 7 -45.80 0.64 -2.38
CA LYS A 7 -44.58 1.19 -1.77
C LYS A 7 -43.39 0.29 -2.11
N CYS A 8 -42.39 0.83 -2.81
CA CYS A 8 -41.08 0.18 -2.97
C CYS A 8 -40.06 0.89 -2.07
N GLY A 9 -39.38 0.15 -1.20
CA GLY A 9 -38.29 0.64 -0.37
C GLY A 9 -36.97 -0.02 -0.77
N ILE A 10 -35.87 0.75 -0.76
CA ILE A 10 -34.51 0.22 -0.88
C ILE A 10 -33.95 0.12 0.54
N ILE A 11 -33.53 -1.09 0.93
CA ILE A 11 -32.81 -1.33 2.18
C ILE A 11 -31.33 -1.31 1.86
N VAL A 12 -30.61 -0.30 2.35
CA VAL A 12 -29.14 -0.28 2.33
C VAL A 12 -28.64 -0.71 3.71
N THR A 13 -28.11 -1.92 3.81
CA THR A 13 -27.58 -2.45 5.06
C THR A 13 -26.08 -2.17 5.13
N SER A 14 -25.64 -1.39 6.12
CA SER A 14 -24.22 -1.26 6.49
C SER A 14 -23.96 -2.03 7.79
N VAL A 15 -22.85 -2.75 7.85
CA VAL A 15 -22.52 -3.66 8.96
C VAL A 15 -21.69 -2.92 10.02
N PHE A 16 -22.33 -2.17 10.91
CA PHE A 16 -21.72 -1.69 12.16
C PHE A 16 -22.71 -1.82 13.33
N SER A 17 -22.19 -2.04 14.53
CA SER A 17 -22.86 -2.62 15.71
C SER A 17 -23.88 -1.76 16.45
N THR A 18 -24.42 -0.70 15.83
CA THR A 18 -25.53 0.08 16.39
C THR A 18 -26.50 0.44 15.28
N PHE A 19 -27.69 -0.15 15.33
CA PHE A 19 -28.75 0.03 14.34
C PHE A 19 -29.31 1.45 14.40
N THR A 20 -29.23 2.19 13.30
CA THR A 20 -30.09 3.35 13.05
C THR A 20 -30.82 3.10 11.74
N THR A 21 -32.10 2.78 11.82
CA THR A 21 -32.95 2.60 10.64
C THR A 21 -33.40 3.97 10.16
N VAL A 22 -32.94 4.39 8.99
CA VAL A 22 -33.44 5.61 8.31
C VAL A 22 -34.50 5.18 7.30
N THR A 23 -35.77 5.47 7.59
CA THR A 23 -36.88 5.23 6.67
C THR A 23 -37.13 6.49 5.86
N LEU A 24 -36.78 6.47 4.57
CA LEU A 24 -37.17 7.53 3.64
C LEU A 24 -38.53 7.18 3.03
N THR A 25 -39.54 8.01 3.28
CA THR A 25 -40.85 7.90 2.62
C THR A 25 -40.89 8.93 1.51
N MET A 26 -41.02 8.48 0.25
CA MET A 26 -41.23 9.36 -0.89
C MET A 26 -42.71 9.33 -1.27
N ASP A 27 -43.34 10.49 -1.37
CA ASP A 27 -44.70 10.63 -1.88
C ASP A 27 -44.61 10.85 -3.40
N LEU A 28 -45.13 9.90 -4.17
CA LEU A 28 -45.10 9.94 -5.64
C LEU A 28 -46.38 10.61 -6.16
N GLY A 29 -46.57 11.86 -5.75
CA GLY A 29 -47.52 12.78 -6.37
C GLY A 29 -46.78 13.64 -7.40
N GLU A 30 -47.04 13.36 -8.68
CA GLU A 30 -46.51 14.02 -9.89
C GLU A 30 -45.27 13.38 -10.55
N ALA A 31 -45.34 13.29 -11.88
CA ALA A 31 -44.58 12.41 -12.74
C ALA A 31 -43.07 12.68 -12.76
N LEU A 32 -42.28 11.62 -12.59
CA LEU A 32 -40.83 11.59 -12.79
C LEU A 32 -40.46 11.86 -14.26
N VAL A 33 -39.95 13.05 -14.56
CA VAL A 33 -39.32 13.37 -15.88
C VAL A 33 -37.79 13.47 -15.78
N ASN A 34 -37.16 13.04 -14.68
CA ASN A 34 -35.69 13.04 -14.56
C ASN A 34 -35.13 11.67 -14.13
N PRO A 35 -34.02 11.21 -14.74
CA PRO A 35 -33.44 9.90 -14.42
C PRO A 35 -32.85 9.90 -13.01
N LEU A 36 -33.06 8.78 -12.32
CA LEU A 36 -32.66 8.45 -10.94
C LEU A 36 -31.18 8.71 -10.57
N SER A 37 -30.32 9.07 -11.53
CA SER A 37 -28.90 9.36 -11.32
C SER A 37 -28.61 10.70 -10.63
N SER A 38 -29.51 11.68 -10.71
CA SER A 38 -29.31 12.99 -10.06
C SER A 38 -29.64 12.99 -8.56
N LEU A 39 -30.52 12.09 -8.11
CA LEU A 39 -30.89 11.94 -6.69
C LEU A 39 -29.77 11.29 -5.86
N SER A 40 -28.98 10.40 -6.46
CA SER A 40 -27.82 9.78 -5.79
C SER A 40 -26.72 10.80 -5.45
N TYR A 41 -26.58 11.86 -6.26
CA TYR A 41 -25.55 12.89 -6.08
C TYR A 41 -25.94 13.95 -5.04
N GLY A 42 -27.24 14.21 -4.86
CA GLY A 42 -27.74 15.19 -3.90
C GLY A 42 -27.69 14.72 -2.44
N ILE A 43 -27.97 13.43 -2.19
CA ILE A 43 -28.01 12.86 -0.83
C ILE A 43 -26.60 12.68 -0.24
N LEU A 44 -25.59 12.40 -1.08
CA LEU A 44 -24.19 12.34 -0.66
C LEU A 44 -23.64 13.71 -0.21
N ASN A 45 -24.14 14.80 -0.78
CA ASN A 45 -23.67 16.15 -0.46
C ASN A 45 -24.45 16.82 0.70
N SER A 46 -25.61 16.29 1.11
CA SER A 46 -26.43 16.90 2.18
C SER A 46 -26.20 16.30 3.57
N LEU A 47 -25.48 15.18 3.68
CA LEU A 47 -25.09 14.57 4.97
C LEU A 47 -23.83 15.21 5.59
N ASP A 48 -23.19 16.17 4.91
CA ASP A 48 -21.85 16.69 5.28
C ASP A 48 -21.87 17.96 6.16
N SER A 49 -23.03 18.40 6.71
CA SER A 49 -23.07 19.68 7.46
C SER A 49 -23.73 19.65 8.84
N SER A 50 -24.26 18.53 9.31
CA SER A 50 -24.98 18.50 10.59
C SER A 50 -24.67 17.33 11.53
N ILE A 51 -23.51 16.67 11.40
CA ILE A 51 -23.01 15.74 12.42
C ILE A 51 -21.90 16.46 13.21
N PRO A 52 -22.19 17.00 14.40
CA PRO A 52 -21.16 17.58 15.25
C PRO A 52 -20.33 16.44 15.85
N GLY A 53 -19.03 16.43 15.53
CA GLY A 53 -18.03 15.74 16.34
C GLY A 53 -17.72 14.30 15.95
N TYR A 54 -17.32 14.06 14.70
CA TYR A 54 -16.37 12.97 14.37
C TYR A 54 -15.61 13.30 13.08
N LEU A 55 -15.22 14.56 12.89
CA LEU A 55 -14.21 14.89 11.90
C LEU A 55 -12.86 14.44 12.46
N HIS A 56 -12.32 13.43 11.80
CA HIS A 56 -10.94 12.99 11.88
C HIS A 56 -10.05 14.23 11.96
N ARG A 57 -9.18 14.27 12.97
CA ARG A 57 -8.15 15.29 13.16
C ARG A 57 -7.12 15.15 12.04
N GLU A 58 -7.46 15.53 10.81
CA GLU A 58 -6.46 15.90 9.83
C GLU A 58 -6.04 17.34 10.12
N SER A 59 -5.25 17.52 11.19
CA SER A 59 -4.43 18.73 11.30
C SER A 59 -3.16 18.60 10.46
N SER A 60 -3.28 18.05 9.26
CA SER A 60 -2.38 18.36 8.15
C SER A 60 -3.20 19.25 7.24
N ALA A 61 -2.79 20.53 7.10
CA ALA A 61 -3.47 21.47 6.24
C ALA A 61 -3.75 20.81 4.88
N ALA A 62 -4.99 20.90 4.38
CA ALA A 62 -5.42 20.32 3.11
C ALA A 62 -4.56 20.88 1.95
N ARG A 63 -3.41 20.24 1.71
CA ARG A 63 -2.52 20.58 0.60
C ARG A 63 -3.16 20.09 -0.68
N SER A 64 -3.08 20.91 -1.74
CA SER A 64 -3.57 20.52 -3.05
C SER A 64 -2.87 19.25 -3.54
N HIS A 65 -3.56 18.41 -4.33
CA HIS A 65 -2.95 17.21 -4.94
C HIS A 65 -1.63 17.54 -5.68
N ARG A 66 -1.54 18.73 -6.29
CA ARG A 66 -0.32 19.23 -6.94
C ARG A 66 0.82 19.50 -5.95
N SER A 67 0.51 20.01 -4.75
CA SER A 67 1.49 20.18 -3.67
C SER A 67 1.92 18.85 -3.05
N LYS A 68 1.05 17.84 -3.03
CA LYS A 68 1.40 16.47 -2.59
C LYS A 68 2.25 15.73 -3.64
N LEU A 69 2.01 15.98 -4.93
CA LEU A 69 2.83 15.45 -6.03
C LEU A 69 4.21 16.13 -6.13
N ALA A 70 4.32 17.40 -5.71
CA ALA A 70 5.61 18.11 -5.64
C ALA A 70 6.55 17.58 -4.53
N ASP A 71 6.02 16.82 -3.57
CA ASP A 71 6.80 16.21 -2.47
C ASP A 71 7.41 14.84 -2.85
N VAL A 72 7.18 14.36 -4.08
CA VAL A 72 7.70 13.07 -4.55
C VAL A 72 8.95 13.29 -5.37
N VAL A 73 10.04 12.61 -5.00
CA VAL A 73 11.28 12.63 -5.77
C VAL A 73 11.43 11.32 -6.53
N SER A 74 11.88 11.40 -7.78
CA SER A 74 12.15 10.22 -8.58
C SER A 74 13.47 9.58 -8.15
N VAL A 75 13.51 8.25 -8.03
CA VAL A 75 14.78 7.56 -7.77
C VAL A 75 15.79 7.72 -8.93
N PHE A 76 15.33 8.07 -10.13
CA PHE A 76 16.22 8.35 -11.27
C PHE A 76 17.05 9.62 -11.05
N ASP A 77 16.61 10.55 -10.21
CA ASP A 77 17.39 11.77 -9.89
C ASP A 77 18.69 11.44 -9.13
N PHE A 78 18.80 10.22 -8.59
CA PHE A 78 19.98 9.72 -7.86
C PHE A 78 20.80 8.71 -8.67
N MET A 79 20.38 8.39 -9.89
CA MET A 79 21.02 7.38 -10.73
C MET A 79 21.86 8.00 -11.83
N THR A 80 22.93 7.30 -12.20
CA THR A 80 23.70 7.61 -13.41
C THR A 80 22.91 7.21 -14.66
N PRO A 81 23.23 7.78 -15.83
CA PRO A 81 22.60 7.38 -17.09
C PRO A 81 22.72 5.87 -17.39
N ALA A 82 23.85 5.25 -17.04
CA ALA A 82 24.06 3.81 -17.22
C ALA A 82 23.14 2.96 -16.34
N GLN A 83 22.92 3.38 -15.09
CA GLN A 83 21.96 2.74 -14.18
C GLN A 83 20.52 2.87 -14.69
N ILE A 84 20.13 4.07 -15.13
CA ILE A 84 18.78 4.30 -15.68
C ILE A 84 18.53 3.41 -16.90
N ALA A 85 19.50 3.33 -17.82
CA ALA A 85 19.41 2.47 -19.00
C ALA A 85 19.26 0.98 -18.62
N ASP A 86 20.02 0.49 -17.64
CA ASP A 86 19.90 -0.90 -17.16
C ASP A 86 18.53 -1.18 -16.54
N VAL A 87 18.00 -0.24 -15.73
CA VAL A 87 16.68 -0.35 -15.12
C VAL A 87 15.57 -0.40 -16.16
N GLN A 88 15.60 0.50 -17.14
CA GLN A 88 14.62 0.57 -18.22
C GLN A 88 14.68 -0.65 -19.13
N ALA A 89 15.88 -1.15 -19.43
CA ALA A 89 16.08 -2.38 -20.18
C ALA A 89 15.70 -3.64 -19.38
N GLY A 90 15.67 -3.54 -18.05
CA GLY A 90 15.36 -4.65 -17.15
C GLY A 90 16.41 -5.76 -17.18
N THR A 91 17.66 -5.42 -17.50
CA THR A 91 18.78 -6.35 -17.68
C THR A 91 19.38 -6.83 -16.36
N LEU A 92 19.21 -6.07 -15.27
CA LEU A 92 19.69 -6.42 -13.93
C LEU A 92 21.21 -6.67 -13.91
N LEU A 93 21.99 -5.85 -14.63
CA LEU A 93 23.45 -5.94 -14.64
C LEU A 93 24.09 -4.93 -13.70
N VAL A 94 23.41 -3.80 -13.46
CA VAL A 94 23.95 -2.71 -12.65
C VAL A 94 23.21 -2.63 -11.32
N ASP A 95 23.95 -2.77 -10.22
CA ASP A 95 23.40 -2.58 -8.88
C ASP A 95 23.09 -1.11 -8.63
N VAL A 96 21.83 -0.83 -8.30
CA VAL A 96 21.30 0.52 -8.02
C VAL A 96 21.05 0.75 -6.54
N ASN A 97 21.45 -0.18 -5.67
CA ASN A 97 21.24 -0.10 -4.22
C ASN A 97 21.72 1.21 -3.60
N ALA A 98 22.92 1.68 -3.98
CA ALA A 98 23.47 2.93 -3.42
C ALA A 98 22.65 4.17 -3.83
N ALA A 99 22.18 4.22 -5.07
CA ALA A 99 21.35 5.33 -5.57
C ALA A 99 19.99 5.35 -4.89
N ILE A 100 19.33 4.18 -4.75
CA ILE A 100 18.05 4.08 -4.05
C ILE A 100 18.23 4.46 -2.58
N GLN A 101 19.28 3.98 -1.89
CA GLN A 101 19.53 4.36 -0.51
C GLN A 101 19.78 5.88 -0.36
N ALA A 102 20.45 6.52 -1.32
CA ALA A 102 20.60 7.97 -1.34
C ALA A 102 19.25 8.69 -1.48
N ALA A 103 18.36 8.18 -2.34
CA ALA A 103 17.01 8.70 -2.49
C ALA A 103 16.22 8.61 -1.17
N ILE A 104 16.25 7.46 -0.50
CA ILE A 104 15.62 7.22 0.81
C ILE A 104 16.10 8.21 1.86
N ASN A 105 17.41 8.45 1.90
CA ASN A 105 18.02 9.37 2.85
C ASN A 105 17.63 10.83 2.57
N SER A 106 17.25 11.15 1.33
CA SER A 106 16.87 12.52 0.94
C SER A 106 15.41 12.87 1.25
N ARG A 107 14.48 11.91 1.09
CA ARG A 107 13.03 12.13 1.14
C ARG A 107 12.29 10.87 1.57
N GLN A 108 11.12 11.09 2.18
CA GLN A 108 10.24 10.01 2.66
C GLN A 108 9.34 9.46 1.56
N SER A 109 9.00 10.28 0.56
CA SER A 109 8.13 9.88 -0.55
C SER A 109 8.91 9.78 -1.86
N LEU A 110 8.90 8.58 -2.46
CA LEU A 110 9.69 8.27 -3.65
C LEU A 110 8.80 7.74 -4.78
N HIS A 111 9.09 8.19 -5.99
CA HIS A 111 8.58 7.61 -7.23
C HIS A 111 9.63 6.70 -7.84
N PHE A 112 9.19 5.50 -8.22
CA PHE A 112 9.98 4.49 -8.91
C PHE A 112 9.42 4.32 -10.31
N PRO A 113 9.99 5.00 -11.32
CA PRO A 113 9.60 4.79 -12.71
C PRO A 113 9.64 3.31 -13.10
N ALA A 114 8.90 2.94 -14.13
CA ALA A 114 8.90 1.57 -14.60
C ALA A 114 10.31 1.04 -14.96
N GLY A 115 10.53 -0.22 -14.66
CA GLY A 115 11.81 -0.90 -14.85
C GLY A 115 12.09 -1.95 -13.78
N LYS A 116 13.24 -2.61 -13.90
CA LYS A 116 13.71 -3.58 -12.89
C LYS A 116 14.97 -3.08 -12.22
N TYR A 117 14.91 -2.99 -10.90
CA TYR A 117 15.95 -2.41 -10.06
C TYR A 117 16.70 -3.52 -9.33
N LEU A 118 17.96 -3.77 -9.70
CA LEU A 118 18.80 -4.71 -8.96
C LEU A 118 19.29 -4.08 -7.65
N ILE A 119 19.02 -4.73 -6.51
CA ILE A 119 19.55 -4.33 -5.21
C ILE A 119 20.29 -5.49 -4.53
N SER A 120 21.55 -5.27 -4.17
CA SER A 120 22.40 -6.32 -3.55
C SER A 120 22.50 -6.27 -2.03
N LYS A 121 21.99 -5.21 -1.40
CA LYS A 121 22.03 -4.99 0.05
C LYS A 121 20.67 -4.52 0.56
N SER A 122 20.45 -4.65 1.87
CA SER A 122 19.21 -4.21 2.49
C SER A 122 19.03 -2.70 2.35
N LEU A 123 17.85 -2.29 1.88
CA LEU A 123 17.42 -0.89 1.94
C LEU A 123 16.96 -0.59 3.37
N LEU A 124 17.60 0.40 3.98
CA LEU A 124 17.39 0.72 5.39
C LEU A 124 16.54 1.98 5.51
N PHE A 125 15.42 1.86 6.22
CA PHE A 125 14.64 2.99 6.68
C PHE A 125 14.84 3.12 8.18
N ARG A 126 15.43 4.22 8.62
CA ARG A 126 15.69 4.47 10.03
C ARG A 126 15.23 5.86 10.38
N THR A 127 14.27 5.94 11.28
CA THR A 127 13.99 7.18 12.00
C THR A 127 14.60 7.06 13.40
N VAL A 128 15.30 8.12 13.83
CA VAL A 128 15.94 8.13 15.15
C VAL A 128 15.15 8.92 16.19
N ASN A 129 14.32 9.89 15.76
CA ASN A 129 13.75 10.89 16.67
C ASN A 129 12.24 11.14 16.53
N ALA A 130 11.58 10.66 15.48
CA ALA A 130 10.15 10.83 15.27
C ALA A 130 9.61 9.79 14.28
N PRO A 131 8.34 9.36 14.41
CA PRO A 131 7.70 8.59 13.35
C PRO A 131 7.74 9.40 12.05
N SER A 132 8.24 8.81 10.97
CA SER A 132 8.17 9.38 9.63
C SER A 132 6.99 8.79 8.89
N VAL A 133 6.35 9.59 8.05
CA VAL A 133 5.23 9.21 7.16
C VAL A 133 5.74 9.29 5.73
N GLY A 134 5.59 8.23 4.96
CA GLY A 134 6.16 8.18 3.62
C GLY A 134 5.41 7.25 2.72
N PHE A 135 5.63 7.39 1.41
CA PHE A 135 5.09 6.44 0.46
C PHE A 135 6.03 6.18 -0.70
N TRP A 136 6.06 4.93 -1.14
CA TRP A 136 6.70 4.55 -2.38
C TRP A 136 5.65 4.21 -3.41
N ARG A 137 5.84 4.74 -4.62
CA ARG A 137 4.92 4.50 -5.72
C ARG A 137 5.70 4.08 -6.96
N GLY A 138 5.35 2.94 -7.52
CA GLY A 138 5.76 2.53 -8.85
C GLY A 138 4.76 2.94 -9.95
N ASP A 139 5.10 2.60 -11.19
CA ASP A 139 4.23 2.82 -12.35
C ASP A 139 3.30 1.63 -12.64
N GLY A 140 3.52 0.49 -11.98
CA GLY A 140 2.70 -0.70 -12.15
C GLY A 140 3.26 -1.95 -11.47
N MET A 141 2.37 -2.85 -11.11
CA MET A 141 2.70 -4.17 -10.57
C MET A 141 2.94 -5.17 -11.71
N ASN A 142 3.88 -6.11 -11.51
CA ASN A 142 4.11 -7.20 -12.47
C ASN A 142 3.01 -8.27 -12.37
N TYR A 143 2.15 -8.36 -13.39
CA TYR A 143 1.14 -9.42 -13.49
C TYR A 143 1.73 -10.64 -14.22
N SER A 144 2.05 -11.70 -13.46
CA SER A 144 2.61 -12.94 -14.03
C SER A 144 1.64 -13.74 -14.90
N ASN A 145 0.34 -13.42 -14.91
CA ASN A 145 -0.64 -14.09 -15.75
C ASN A 145 -0.98 -13.22 -16.99
N PRO A 146 -0.44 -13.56 -18.18
CA PRO A 146 -0.73 -12.82 -19.41
C PRO A 146 -2.22 -12.90 -19.81
N GLN A 147 -2.99 -13.88 -19.32
CA GLN A 147 -4.42 -14.03 -19.64
C GLN A 147 -5.32 -13.08 -18.84
N VAL A 148 -4.86 -12.56 -17.69
CA VAL A 148 -5.67 -11.65 -16.83
C VAL A 148 -5.38 -10.17 -17.16
N SER A 149 -4.38 -9.89 -17.99
CA SER A 149 -3.79 -8.57 -18.10
C SER A 149 -3.71 -8.07 -19.54
N THR A 150 -4.83 -7.58 -20.06
CA THR A 150 -4.78 -6.50 -21.09
C THR A 150 -4.16 -5.21 -20.53
N ARG A 151 -3.88 -5.17 -19.22
CA ARG A 151 -3.17 -4.13 -18.46
C ARG A 151 -1.71 -4.49 -18.18
N GLN A 152 -0.98 -5.06 -19.15
CA GLN A 152 0.49 -5.15 -19.05
C GLN A 152 1.06 -3.74 -19.29
N GLY A 153 0.79 -2.85 -18.35
CA GLY A 153 1.43 -1.55 -18.27
C GLY A 153 2.90 -1.72 -17.89
N PRO A 154 3.69 -0.66 -18.06
CA PRO A 154 5.08 -0.69 -17.63
C PRO A 154 5.12 -0.95 -16.12
N SER A 155 5.93 -1.92 -15.68
CA SER A 155 5.94 -2.37 -14.28
C SER A 155 7.22 -1.95 -13.56
N THR A 156 7.09 -1.66 -12.28
CA THR A 156 8.19 -1.32 -11.38
C THR A 156 8.49 -2.53 -10.51
N THR A 157 9.71 -3.08 -10.58
CA THR A 157 10.12 -4.23 -9.76
C THR A 157 11.45 -3.96 -9.06
N LEU A 158 11.47 -4.04 -7.74
CA LEU A 158 12.72 -4.17 -6.97
C LEU A 158 13.09 -5.64 -6.89
N PHE A 159 14.28 -5.98 -7.40
CA PHE A 159 14.76 -7.34 -7.51
C PHE A 159 15.95 -7.58 -6.58
N TRP A 160 15.85 -8.60 -5.72
CA TRP A 160 16.92 -8.96 -4.79
C TRP A 160 18.06 -9.69 -5.48
N GLY A 161 19.21 -9.02 -5.57
CA GLY A 161 20.50 -9.61 -5.97
C GLY A 161 21.42 -9.96 -4.81
N GLY A 162 21.03 -9.69 -3.57
CA GLY A 162 21.88 -9.90 -2.40
C GLY A 162 21.97 -11.35 -1.94
N SER A 163 22.66 -11.57 -0.82
CA SER A 163 22.87 -12.91 -0.25
C SER A 163 21.56 -13.62 0.10
N ALA A 164 21.58 -14.95 0.00
CA ALA A 164 20.46 -15.79 0.41
C ALA A 164 20.16 -15.64 1.91
N GLY A 165 18.90 -15.82 2.30
CA GLY A 165 18.45 -15.70 3.70
C GLY A 165 18.46 -14.26 4.26
N SER A 166 18.93 -13.28 3.49
CA SER A 166 19.01 -11.87 3.91
C SER A 166 17.68 -11.14 3.73
N THR A 167 17.64 -9.89 4.21
CA THR A 167 16.46 -9.01 4.15
C THR A 167 16.58 -8.00 3.01
N MET A 168 15.53 -7.80 2.21
CA MET A 168 15.49 -6.78 1.17
C MET A 168 15.27 -5.38 1.75
N VAL A 169 14.20 -5.19 2.52
CA VAL A 169 13.82 -3.92 3.15
C VAL A 169 13.81 -4.10 4.67
N GLU A 170 14.60 -3.30 5.39
CA GLU A 170 14.53 -3.19 6.84
C GLU A 170 13.95 -1.83 7.23
N ALA A 171 12.74 -1.85 7.79
CA ALA A 171 12.02 -0.68 8.25
C ALA A 171 12.09 -0.60 9.77
N THR A 172 12.72 0.44 10.31
CA THR A 172 12.82 0.69 11.75
C THR A 172 12.22 2.04 12.13
N GLY A 173 11.21 2.03 13.02
CA GLY A 173 10.60 3.25 13.58
C GLY A 173 9.68 4.03 12.65
N LEU A 174 9.15 3.36 11.62
CA LEU A 174 8.25 3.99 10.64
C LEU A 174 6.81 4.01 11.17
N ALA A 175 6.04 5.06 10.88
CA ALA A 175 4.60 5.10 11.13
C ALA A 175 3.86 5.63 9.91
N GLU A 176 2.76 4.98 9.51
CA GLU A 176 1.95 5.39 8.35
C GLU A 176 2.75 5.38 7.04
N TRP A 177 3.24 4.20 6.65
CA TRP A 177 3.98 4.02 5.40
C TRP A 177 3.18 3.29 4.33
N GLY A 178 3.20 3.84 3.11
CA GLY A 178 2.52 3.28 1.95
C GLY A 178 3.47 2.70 0.91
N PHE A 179 3.09 1.60 0.28
CA PHE A 179 3.73 1.07 -0.92
C PHE A 179 2.66 0.82 -1.96
N SER A 180 2.86 1.30 -3.19
CA SER A 180 1.84 1.16 -4.22
C SER A 180 2.38 0.91 -5.63
N ASN A 181 1.61 0.15 -6.42
CA ASN A 181 1.86 -0.07 -7.85
C ASN A 181 3.28 -0.58 -8.17
N MET A 182 3.77 -1.55 -7.42
CA MET A 182 5.13 -2.08 -7.58
C MET A 182 5.25 -3.53 -7.14
N SER A 183 6.33 -4.18 -7.56
CA SER A 183 6.68 -5.54 -7.17
C SER A 183 7.97 -5.58 -6.36
N PHE A 184 8.01 -6.47 -5.38
CA PHE A 184 9.19 -6.86 -4.62
C PHE A 184 9.47 -8.33 -4.90
N ALA A 185 10.51 -8.59 -5.66
CA ALA A 185 10.87 -9.92 -6.12
C ALA A 185 12.17 -10.36 -5.46
N GLY A 186 12.09 -11.46 -4.72
CA GLY A 186 13.26 -12.17 -4.24
C GLY A 186 13.97 -12.93 -5.37
N ARG A 187 15.05 -13.60 -5.01
CA ARG A 187 15.81 -14.40 -5.97
C ARG A 187 15.13 -15.74 -6.20
N LYS A 188 14.49 -15.91 -7.36
CA LYS A 188 13.96 -17.20 -7.83
C LYS A 188 15.08 -18.08 -8.36
N LEU A 189 15.43 -19.15 -7.65
CA LEU A 189 16.41 -20.13 -8.13
C LEU A 189 15.90 -21.56 -8.04
N SER A 190 16.49 -22.42 -8.87
CA SER A 190 16.17 -23.85 -9.01
C SER A 190 16.39 -24.67 -7.74
N THR A 191 17.07 -24.11 -6.74
CA THR A 191 17.33 -24.73 -5.45
C THR A 191 16.93 -23.78 -4.33
N ASP A 192 16.26 -24.34 -3.33
CA ASP A 192 15.66 -23.64 -2.20
C ASP A 192 16.70 -22.96 -1.28
N THR A 193 17.99 -23.23 -1.44
CA THR A 193 19.09 -22.74 -0.59
C THR A 193 19.53 -21.30 -0.89
N ASN A 194 19.09 -20.72 -2.02
CA ASN A 194 19.55 -19.41 -2.47
C ASN A 194 18.46 -18.32 -2.50
N ARG A 195 17.34 -18.54 -1.79
CA ARG A 195 16.21 -17.62 -1.77
C ARG A 195 16.47 -16.39 -0.91
N THR A 196 15.81 -15.29 -1.23
CA THR A 196 15.74 -14.14 -0.32
C THR A 196 15.07 -14.59 0.97
N GLY A 197 15.64 -14.23 2.12
CA GLY A 197 15.06 -14.59 3.41
C GLY A 197 13.77 -13.82 3.65
N ILE A 198 13.88 -12.49 3.79
CA ILE A 198 12.76 -11.63 4.16
C ILE A 198 12.65 -10.50 3.13
N LEU A 199 11.48 -10.24 2.53
CA LEU A 199 11.32 -9.04 1.69
C LEU A 199 11.20 -7.78 2.55
N PHE A 200 10.33 -7.81 3.57
CA PHE A 200 10.15 -6.70 4.50
C PHE A 200 10.32 -7.15 5.94
N LEU A 201 11.26 -6.55 6.65
CA LEU A 201 11.43 -6.70 8.09
C LEU A 201 11.03 -5.39 8.77
N PHE A 202 9.95 -5.44 9.54
CA PHE A 202 9.51 -4.31 10.35
C PHE A 202 10.00 -4.45 11.78
N LYS A 203 10.61 -3.36 12.28
CA LYS A 203 11.08 -3.19 13.65
C LYS A 203 10.51 -1.87 14.17
N MET A 204 9.97 -1.86 15.37
CA MET A 204 9.54 -0.63 16.04
C MET A 204 10.47 -0.34 17.22
N HIS A 205 10.75 0.93 17.47
CA HIS A 205 11.44 1.32 18.70
C HIS A 205 10.48 1.21 19.88
N ALA A 206 10.95 0.73 21.03
CA ALA A 206 10.15 0.48 22.24
C ALA A 206 9.37 1.70 22.83
N ARG A 207 9.42 2.87 22.19
CA ARG A 207 8.79 4.12 22.61
C ARG A 207 7.94 4.79 21.52
N LEU A 208 7.94 4.26 20.30
CA LEU A 208 7.11 4.74 19.21
C LEU A 208 5.91 3.79 19.16
N GLY A 209 4.71 4.36 19.28
CA GLY A 209 3.47 3.60 19.39
C GLY A 209 3.07 2.88 18.10
N VAL A 210 1.76 2.67 17.93
CA VAL A 210 1.10 2.11 16.75
C VAL A 210 1.72 2.60 15.44
N SER A 211 2.08 1.68 14.54
CA SER A 211 2.39 1.99 13.14
C SER A 211 1.47 1.25 12.19
N THR A 212 0.95 2.00 11.23
CA THR A 212 0.16 1.50 10.10
C THR A 212 1.03 1.39 8.86
N TYR A 213 0.93 0.27 8.13
CA TYR A 213 1.51 0.13 6.80
C TYR A 213 0.41 -0.23 5.81
N TYR A 214 0.48 0.39 4.63
CA TYR A 214 -0.50 0.23 3.57
C TYR A 214 0.18 -0.28 2.30
N PHE A 215 -0.37 -1.34 1.73
CA PHE A 215 0.10 -1.95 0.49
C PHE A 215 -1.06 -1.97 -0.50
N ASP A 216 -0.91 -1.26 -1.62
CA ASP A 216 -1.93 -1.15 -2.65
C ASP A 216 -1.39 -1.55 -4.02
N ARG A 217 -1.95 -2.61 -4.62
CA ARG A 217 -1.46 -3.17 -5.89
C ARG A 217 0.03 -3.47 -5.79
N VAL A 218 0.40 -4.18 -4.74
CA VAL A 218 1.77 -4.62 -4.49
C VAL A 218 1.89 -6.12 -4.68
N ARG A 219 2.96 -6.55 -5.37
CA ARG A 219 3.31 -7.95 -5.49
C ARG A 219 4.54 -8.28 -4.66
N PHE A 220 4.46 -9.38 -3.94
CA PHE A 220 5.57 -9.98 -3.21
C PHE A 220 5.84 -11.36 -3.80
N GLU A 221 7.07 -11.64 -4.21
CA GLU A 221 7.40 -12.94 -4.75
C GLU A 221 8.79 -13.47 -4.41
N ASP A 222 8.92 -14.80 -4.51
CA ASP A 222 10.20 -15.52 -4.50
C ASP A 222 11.06 -15.32 -3.23
N SER A 223 10.41 -15.39 -2.05
CA SER A 223 11.06 -15.21 -0.73
C SER A 223 10.74 -16.32 0.26
N ASP A 224 11.53 -16.50 1.33
CA ASP A 224 11.13 -17.36 2.44
C ASP A 224 9.98 -16.72 3.23
N VAL A 225 10.06 -15.41 3.47
CA VAL A 225 9.06 -14.61 4.18
C VAL A 225 8.83 -13.31 3.42
N CYS A 226 7.60 -13.02 3.00
CA CYS A 226 7.33 -11.70 2.39
C CYS A 226 7.45 -10.60 3.43
N MET A 227 6.76 -10.74 4.56
CA MET A 227 6.74 -9.72 5.61
C MET A 227 6.97 -10.36 6.97
N GLN A 228 7.96 -9.84 7.70
CA GLN A 228 8.25 -10.21 9.08
C GLN A 228 8.08 -9.01 10.00
N CYS A 229 7.44 -9.28 11.12
CA CYS A 229 7.00 -8.34 12.11
C CYS A 229 7.71 -8.68 13.43
N GLY A 230 8.71 -7.88 13.80
CA GLY A 230 9.67 -8.18 14.87
C GLY A 230 10.78 -9.17 14.46
N VAL A 231 11.91 -9.15 15.18
CA VAL A 231 13.00 -10.13 15.07
C VAL A 231 12.93 -11.13 16.21
N VAL A 232 12.66 -10.64 17.42
CA VAL A 232 12.53 -11.41 18.65
C VAL A 232 11.20 -11.11 19.34
N GLN A 233 10.85 -11.97 20.31
CA GLN A 233 9.58 -11.90 21.02
C GLN A 233 9.36 -10.56 21.74
N ALA A 234 10.43 -9.97 22.26
CA ALA A 234 10.42 -8.72 23.02
C ALA A 234 10.34 -7.45 22.16
N ASP A 235 10.43 -7.56 20.83
CA ASP A 235 10.36 -6.38 19.97
C ASP A 235 8.95 -5.77 20.02
N THR A 236 8.88 -4.44 20.09
CA THR A 236 7.66 -3.73 19.71
C THR A 236 7.57 -3.71 18.19
N ASN A 237 6.38 -3.87 17.63
CA ASN A 237 6.14 -4.11 16.22
C ASN A 237 4.93 -3.32 15.71
N CYS A 238 4.70 -3.43 14.40
CA CYS A 238 3.55 -2.91 13.68
C CYS A 238 2.24 -3.31 14.33
N ASP A 239 1.35 -2.34 14.41
CA ASP A 239 0.01 -2.54 14.94
C ASP A 239 -0.97 -2.86 13.80
N THR A 240 -0.83 -2.22 12.63
CA THR A 240 -1.74 -2.42 11.50
C THR A 240 -1.01 -2.63 10.17
N LEU A 241 -1.36 -3.70 9.45
CA LEU A 241 -1.01 -3.91 8.04
C LEU A 241 -2.28 -3.97 7.18
N THR A 242 -2.40 -3.10 6.18
CA THR A 242 -3.53 -3.10 5.24
C THR A 242 -3.06 -3.49 3.85
N PHE A 243 -3.76 -4.45 3.26
CA PHE A 243 -3.49 -4.98 1.94
C PHE A 243 -4.68 -4.73 1.03
N GLU A 244 -4.45 -4.05 -0.08
CA GLU A 244 -5.42 -3.79 -1.13
C GLU A 244 -4.84 -4.30 -2.45
N GLN A 245 -5.57 -5.20 -3.11
CA GLN A 245 -5.17 -5.75 -4.42
C GLN A 245 -3.73 -6.31 -4.47
N CYS A 246 -3.26 -6.87 -3.36
CA CYS A 246 -1.91 -7.41 -3.25
C CYS A 246 -1.83 -8.86 -3.74
N ILE A 247 -0.67 -9.23 -4.27
CA ILE A 247 -0.38 -10.59 -4.71
C ILE A 247 0.83 -11.13 -3.95
N ILE A 248 0.67 -12.25 -3.27
CA ILE A 248 1.78 -13.03 -2.70
C ILE A 248 1.96 -14.28 -3.54
N ALA A 249 3.13 -14.45 -4.15
CA ALA A 249 3.43 -15.59 -5.02
C ALA A 249 4.75 -16.25 -4.63
N ASN A 250 4.84 -17.56 -4.85
CA ASN A 250 6.08 -18.34 -4.70
C ASN A 250 6.86 -18.04 -3.40
N SER A 251 6.17 -17.80 -2.28
CA SER A 251 6.82 -17.49 -1.01
C SER A 251 6.45 -18.54 0.03
N ARG A 252 7.40 -18.96 0.90
CA ARG A 252 7.10 -20.00 1.90
C ARG A 252 6.13 -19.50 2.96
N ARG A 253 6.21 -18.21 3.30
CA ARG A 253 5.32 -17.53 4.24
C ARG A 253 4.98 -16.14 3.70
N GLY A 254 3.70 -15.77 3.73
CA GLY A 254 3.27 -14.41 3.41
C GLY A 254 3.60 -13.43 4.54
N LEU A 255 3.08 -13.69 5.73
CA LEU A 255 3.25 -12.85 6.92
C LEU A 255 3.77 -13.70 8.09
N LEU A 256 4.77 -13.20 8.80
CA LEU A 256 5.35 -13.83 10.00
C LEU A 256 5.46 -12.81 11.13
N VAL A 257 4.73 -13.04 12.22
CA VAL A 257 4.80 -12.23 13.44
C VAL A 257 5.62 -12.99 14.46
N LYS A 258 6.69 -12.38 14.97
CA LYS A 258 7.59 -13.01 15.96
C LYS A 258 7.48 -12.42 17.36
N ASN A 259 6.83 -11.27 17.49
CA ASN A 259 6.65 -10.61 18.78
C ASN A 259 5.29 -10.90 19.40
N ASP A 260 5.15 -10.63 20.70
CA ASP A 260 3.93 -10.92 21.47
C ASP A 260 2.81 -9.88 21.32
N GLN A 261 2.97 -8.89 20.44
CA GLN A 261 1.95 -7.86 20.26
C GLN A 261 0.85 -8.32 19.31
N GLY A 262 -0.37 -7.83 19.57
CA GLY A 262 -1.48 -7.97 18.63
C GLY A 262 -1.14 -7.30 17.31
N LEU A 263 -1.40 -7.99 16.21
CA LEU A 263 -1.31 -7.44 14.88
C LEU A 263 -2.70 -7.39 14.26
N LEU A 264 -3.17 -6.21 13.89
CA LEU A 264 -4.32 -6.04 13.03
C LEU A 264 -3.87 -6.15 11.58
N TYR A 265 -4.50 -7.03 10.81
CA TYR A 265 -4.32 -7.08 9.37
C TYR A 265 -5.66 -7.09 8.65
N MET A 266 -5.73 -6.36 7.54
CA MET A 266 -6.96 -6.20 6.76
C MET A 266 -6.68 -6.45 5.28
N PHE A 267 -7.49 -7.30 4.65
CA PHE A 267 -7.46 -7.55 3.22
C PHE A 267 -8.71 -6.93 2.59
N ASN A 268 -8.49 -5.89 1.78
CA ASN A 268 -9.53 -5.24 1.00
C ASN A 268 -9.55 -5.85 -0.41
N HIS A 269 -10.73 -6.26 -0.84
CA HIS A 269 -10.98 -6.85 -2.16
C HIS A 269 -11.35 -5.76 -3.17
#